data_AF-A0A0J1LMT5-F1
#
_entry.id   AF-A0A0J1LMT5-F1
#
_cell.length_a   1.000
_cell.length_b   1.000
_cell.length_c   1.000
_cell.angle_alpha   90.00
_cell.angle_beta   90.00
_cell.angle_gamma   90.00
#
_symmetry.space_group_name_H-M   'P 1'
#
loop_
_entity.id
_entity.type
_entity.pdbx_description
1 polymer ?
#
loop_
_entity_poly.entity_id
_entity_poly.type
_entity_poly.pdbx_seq_one_letter_code
_entity_poly.pdbx_strand_id
1 'polypeptide(L)'
;MADANRTTNARSASFSLLPEADLFHFPLAEAFRHLDCSQLSTEENLALSFGCEETLAGLYHTLNVMGESLLTMAGEKQERMSNESVCQLGHGLMNISQLIPALAELEAKADQQLFAMPRIA
;
A
#
# COMPACT_ATOMS: atom_id res chain seq x y z
N MET A 1 47.00 32.71 -15.56
CA MET A 1 46.22 31.60 -16.18
C MET A 1 45.11 31.26 -15.21
N ALA A 2 43.86 31.36 -15.68
CA ALA A 2 42.67 31.38 -14.84
C ALA A 2 42.27 29.99 -14.33
N ASP A 3 41.87 29.97 -13.06
CA ASP A 3 41.30 28.84 -12.32
C ASP A 3 39.85 28.58 -12.78
N ALA A 4 39.49 27.32 -12.98
CA ALA A 4 38.13 26.91 -13.35
C ALA A 4 37.74 25.67 -12.55
N ASN A 5 37.37 25.92 -11.30
CA ASN A 5 36.54 25.07 -10.46
C ASN A 5 35.25 24.67 -11.21
N ARG A 6 35.25 23.50 -11.86
CA ARG A 6 34.02 22.87 -12.35
C ARG A 6 33.52 21.91 -11.28
N THR A 7 32.63 22.43 -10.46
CA THR A 7 31.70 21.65 -9.64
C THR A 7 30.81 20.86 -10.59
N THR A 8 31.18 19.62 -10.89
CA THR A 8 30.24 18.66 -11.48
C THR A 8 29.26 18.31 -10.37
N ASN A 9 28.18 19.09 -10.27
CA ASN A 9 26.92 18.65 -9.72
C ASN A 9 26.54 17.38 -10.48
N ALA A 10 26.88 16.22 -9.90
CA ALA A 10 26.30 14.96 -10.29
C ALA A 10 24.79 15.17 -10.18
N ARG A 11 24.17 15.40 -11.35
CA ARG A 11 22.75 15.31 -11.60
C ARG A 11 22.24 14.21 -10.68
N SER A 12 21.31 14.55 -9.79
CA SER A 12 20.39 13.55 -9.24
C SER A 12 19.99 12.71 -10.43
N ALA A 13 20.51 11.48 -10.48
CA ALA A 13 20.12 10.54 -11.51
C ALA A 13 18.60 10.53 -11.37
N SER A 14 17.94 11.12 -12.36
CA SER A 14 16.52 10.98 -12.56
C SER A 14 16.32 9.49 -12.57
N PHE A 15 15.94 8.94 -11.42
CA PHE A 15 15.50 7.57 -11.29
C PHE A 15 14.42 7.48 -12.35
N SER A 16 14.75 6.80 -13.44
CA SER A 16 13.81 6.46 -14.47
C SER A 16 12.69 5.77 -13.72
N LEU A 17 11.57 6.47 -13.55
CA LEU A 17 10.31 5.87 -13.15
C LEU A 17 10.17 4.66 -14.07
N LEU A 18 10.38 3.48 -13.51
CA LEU A 18 10.07 2.24 -14.19
C LEU A 18 8.58 2.38 -14.53
N PRO A 19 8.18 2.32 -15.81
CA PRO A 19 6.77 2.44 -16.19
C PRO A 19 5.89 1.37 -15.51
N GLU A 20 6.50 0.28 -15.01
CA GLU A 20 5.86 -0.75 -14.21
C GLU A 20 5.64 -0.37 -12.73
N ALA A 21 6.43 0.54 -12.16
CA ALA A 21 6.17 1.06 -10.81
C ALA A 21 4.92 1.97 -10.79
N ASP A 22 4.60 2.63 -11.90
CA ASP A 22 3.36 3.38 -12.09
C ASP A 22 2.12 2.46 -12.21
N LEU A 23 2.31 1.16 -12.52
CA LEU A 23 1.20 0.21 -12.65
C LEU A 23 0.49 -0.07 -11.31
N PHE A 24 1.21 0.08 -10.20
CA PHE A 24 0.64 -0.01 -8.84
C PHE A 24 0.30 1.35 -8.23
N HIS A 25 0.52 2.45 -8.97
CA HIS A 25 -0.05 3.75 -8.61
C HIS A 25 -1.54 3.83 -9.04
N PHE A 26 -2.25 2.70 -9.00
CA PHE A 26 -3.70 2.73 -9.00
C PHE A 26 -4.11 3.35 -7.67
N PRO A 27 -4.94 4.41 -7.64
CA PRO A 27 -5.40 4.99 -6.40
C PRO A 27 -6.49 4.08 -5.81
N LEU A 28 -6.18 2.80 -5.56
CA LEU A 28 -7.11 1.78 -5.07
C LEU A 28 -7.70 2.22 -3.73
N ALA A 29 -6.86 2.82 -2.90
CA ALA A 29 -7.29 3.47 -1.67
C ALA A 29 -8.38 4.53 -1.93
N GLU A 30 -8.20 5.36 -2.95
CA GLU A 30 -9.21 6.37 -3.34
C GLU A 30 -10.47 5.73 -3.93
N ALA A 31 -10.33 4.66 -4.72
CA ALA A 31 -11.46 3.91 -5.25
C ALA A 31 -12.33 3.34 -4.12
N PHE A 32 -11.72 2.80 -3.07
CA PHE A 32 -12.46 2.33 -1.89
C PHE A 32 -13.16 3.47 -1.13
N ARG A 33 -12.54 4.66 -1.06
CA ARG A 33 -13.18 5.85 -0.46
C ARG A 33 -14.45 6.26 -1.20
N HIS A 34 -14.48 6.10 -2.52
CA HIS A 34 -15.62 6.44 -3.37
C HIS A 34 -16.61 5.31 -3.62
N LEU A 35 -16.35 4.10 -3.12
CA LEU A 35 -17.29 2.99 -3.27
C LEU A 35 -18.61 3.31 -2.56
N ASP A 36 -19.71 3.26 -3.29
CA ASP A 36 -21.06 3.38 -2.76
C ASP A 36 -21.61 1.97 -2.45
N CYS A 37 -21.72 1.67 -1.15
CA CYS A 37 -22.22 0.39 -0.67
C CYS A 37 -23.75 0.37 -0.48
N SER A 38 -24.46 1.47 -0.75
CA SER A 38 -25.87 1.64 -0.37
C SER A 38 -26.85 0.67 -1.03
N GLN A 39 -26.46 0.07 -2.16
CA GLN A 39 -27.29 -0.89 -2.90
C GLN A 39 -26.86 -2.34 -2.72
N LEU A 40 -25.88 -2.61 -1.85
CA LEU A 40 -25.46 -3.98 -1.57
C LEU A 40 -26.56 -4.72 -0.80
N SER A 41 -26.88 -5.94 -1.25
CA SER A 41 -27.67 -6.88 -0.46
C SER A 41 -26.93 -7.25 0.83
N THR A 42 -27.64 -7.79 1.81
CA THR A 42 -27.04 -8.22 3.08
C THR A 42 -25.90 -9.23 2.87
N GLU A 43 -26.05 -10.16 1.92
CA GLU A 43 -25.03 -11.17 1.61
C GLU A 43 -23.78 -10.53 1.00
N GLU A 44 -23.95 -9.62 0.04
CA GLU A 44 -22.83 -8.88 -0.56
C GLU A 44 -22.11 -8.01 0.46
N ASN A 45 -22.85 -7.42 1.40
CA ASN A 45 -22.28 -6.57 2.45
C ASN A 45 -21.48 -7.38 3.49
N LEU A 46 -21.99 -8.56 3.86
CA LEU A 46 -21.24 -9.51 4.69
C LEU A 46 -19.97 -9.97 3.98
N ALA A 47 -20.06 -10.35 2.70
CA ALA A 47 -18.91 -10.76 1.92
C ALA A 47 -17.87 -9.62 1.79
N LEU A 48 -18.32 -8.38 1.64
CA LEU A 48 -17.45 -7.21 1.62
C LEU A 48 -16.74 -6.99 2.95
N SER A 49 -17.47 -7.03 4.08
CA SER A 49 -16.91 -6.87 5.42
C SER A 49 -15.85 -7.95 5.71
N PHE A 50 -16.20 -9.24 5.54
CA PHE A 50 -15.24 -10.34 5.73
C PHE A 50 -14.05 -10.27 4.77
N GLY A 51 -14.28 -9.88 3.51
CA GLY A 51 -13.20 -9.71 2.54
C GLY A 51 -12.23 -8.59 2.94
N CYS A 52 -12.73 -7.50 3.53
CA CYS A 52 -11.87 -6.43 4.05
C CYS A 52 -11.06 -6.91 5.25
N GLU A 53 -11.67 -7.61 6.20
CA GLU A 53 -11.00 -8.17 7.38
C GLU A 53 -9.86 -9.13 6.96
N GLU A 54 -10.14 -10.08 6.06
CA GLU A 54 -9.15 -11.04 5.56
C GLU A 54 -8.01 -10.32 4.82
N THR A 55 -8.34 -9.34 3.97
CA THR A 55 -7.33 -8.56 3.24
C THR A 55 -6.45 -7.77 4.19
N LEU A 56 -7.02 -7.12 5.21
CA LEU A 56 -6.28 -6.40 6.24
C LEU A 56 -5.32 -7.33 6.98
N ALA A 57 -5.78 -8.51 7.40
CA ALA A 57 -4.94 -9.51 8.04
C ALA A 57 -3.75 -9.91 7.15
N GLY A 58 -3.99 -10.12 5.85
CA GLY A 58 -2.95 -10.40 4.86
C GLY A 58 -1.94 -9.27 4.69
N LEU A 59 -2.39 -8.01 4.68
CA LEU A 59 -1.53 -6.84 4.59
C LEU A 59 -0.66 -6.66 5.85
N TYR A 60 -1.23 -6.83 7.04
CA TYR A 60 -0.45 -6.77 8.29
C TYR A 60 0.58 -7.89 8.36
N HIS A 61 0.22 -9.10 7.97
CA HIS A 61 1.17 -10.22 7.88
C HIS A 61 2.30 -9.91 6.90
N THR A 62 1.96 -9.37 5.71
CA THR A 62 2.94 -8.96 4.71
C THR A 62 3.91 -7.92 5.26
N LEU A 63 3.43 -6.90 5.97
CA LEU A 63 4.28 -5.90 6.62
C LEU A 63 5.22 -6.53 7.66
N ASN A 64 4.72 -7.48 8.45
CA ASN A 64 5.54 -8.18 9.43
C ASN A 64 6.68 -8.97 8.75
N VAL A 65 6.34 -9.75 7.71
CA VAL A 65 7.33 -10.53 6.94
C VAL A 65 8.36 -9.62 6.27
N MET A 66 7.93 -8.49 5.70
CA MET A 66 8.85 -7.49 5.12
C MET A 66 9.78 -6.91 6.19
N GLY A 67 9.25 -6.59 7.38
CA GLY A 67 10.04 -6.09 8.51
C GLY A 67 11.10 -7.09 8.99
N GLU A 68 10.71 -8.36 9.17
CA GLU A 68 11.64 -9.44 9.54
C GLU A 68 12.71 -9.67 8.46
N SER A 69 12.33 -9.60 7.19
CA SER A 69 13.26 -9.71 6.07
C SER A 69 14.29 -8.58 6.09
N LEU A 70 13.86 -7.33 6.31
CA LEU A 70 14.75 -6.18 6.42
C LEU A 70 15.73 -6.29 7.60
N LEU A 71 15.25 -6.76 8.76
CA LEU A 71 16.11 -6.99 9.94
C LEU A 71 17.17 -8.06 9.65
N THR A 72 16.77 -9.15 8.99
CA THR A 72 17.68 -10.23 8.59
C THR A 72 18.77 -9.71 7.66
N MET A 73 18.38 -8.96 6.63
CA MET A 73 19.32 -8.36 5.66
C MET A 73 20.24 -7.32 6.28
N ALA A 74 19.80 -6.60 7.32
CA ALA A 74 20.63 -5.65 8.05
C ALA A 74 21.63 -6.33 9.00
N GLY A 75 21.28 -7.52 9.52
CA GLY A 75 22.12 -8.28 10.46
C GLY A 75 23.16 -9.17 9.78
N GLU A 76 22.88 -9.69 8.59
CA GLU A 76 23.84 -10.47 7.82
C GLU A 76 24.84 -9.54 7.10
N LYS A 77 26.10 -9.98 6.95
CA LYS A 77 27.12 -9.34 6.10
C LYS A 77 26.79 -9.48 4.59
N GLN A 78 25.51 -9.55 4.27
CA GLN A 78 25.01 -9.81 2.93
C GLN A 78 25.27 -8.61 2.02
N GLU A 79 25.40 -8.87 0.73
CA GLU A 79 25.56 -7.80 -0.26
C GLU A 79 24.44 -6.78 -0.12
N ARG A 80 24.82 -5.49 -0.10
CA ARG A 80 23.87 -4.39 0.04
C ARG A 80 22.81 -4.51 -1.06
N MET A 81 21.53 -4.38 -0.69
CA MET A 81 20.45 -4.25 -1.67
C MET A 81 20.80 -3.18 -2.71
N SER A 82 20.46 -3.45 -3.97
CA SER A 82 20.54 -2.41 -4.99
C SER A 82 19.62 -1.23 -4.60
N ASN A 83 20.01 -0.02 -5.00
CA ASN A 83 19.17 1.16 -4.76
C ASN A 83 17.77 1.02 -5.39
N GLU A 84 17.66 0.27 -6.49
CA GLU A 84 16.40 -0.04 -7.15
C GLU A 84 15.50 -0.91 -6.26
N SER A 85 16.04 -1.99 -5.68
CA SER A 85 15.27 -2.85 -4.77
C SER A 85 14.81 -2.11 -3.51
N VAL A 86 15.63 -1.20 -2.98
CA VAL A 86 15.23 -0.35 -1.84
C VAL A 86 14.09 0.61 -2.24
N CYS A 87 14.17 1.19 -3.43
CA CYS A 87 13.13 2.08 -3.95
C CYS A 87 11.80 1.34 -4.15
N GLN A 88 11.83 0.17 -4.79
CA GLN A 88 10.65 -0.68 -5.00
C GLN A 88 10.02 -1.13 -3.68
N LEU A 89 10.84 -1.49 -2.69
CA LEU A 89 10.36 -1.80 -1.35
C LEU A 89 9.67 -0.59 -0.70
N GLY A 90 10.25 0.59 -0.82
CA GLY A 90 9.65 1.84 -0.35
C GLY A 90 8.28 2.11 -0.99
N HIS A 91 8.15 1.90 -2.30
CA HIS A 91 6.87 2.01 -3.00
C HIS A 91 5.85 0.98 -2.52
N GLY A 92 6.25 -0.28 -2.33
CA GLY A 92 5.38 -1.32 -1.79
C GLY A 92 4.85 -0.96 -0.39
N LEU A 93 5.74 -0.50 0.50
CA LEU A 93 5.36 -0.06 1.84
C LEU A 93 4.41 1.14 1.81
N MET A 94 4.66 2.11 0.94
CA MET A 94 3.78 3.26 0.76
C MET A 94 2.38 2.82 0.33
N ASN A 95 2.27 1.93 -0.67
CA ASN A 95 1.00 1.44 -1.16
C ASN A 95 0.22 0.68 -0.08
N ILE A 96 0.88 -0.23 0.65
CA ILE A 96 0.25 -0.95 1.76
C ILE A 96 -0.24 0.02 2.84
N SER A 97 0.57 1.04 3.18
CA SER A 97 0.20 2.03 4.21
C SER A 97 -1.02 2.87 3.84
N GLN A 98 -1.29 3.07 2.54
CA GLN A 98 -2.48 3.75 2.05
C GLN A 98 -3.70 2.83 1.95
N LEU A 99 -3.47 1.55 1.65
CA LEU A 99 -4.54 0.55 1.52
C LEU A 99 -5.17 0.17 2.85
N ILE A 100 -4.36 0.00 3.89
CA ILE A 100 -4.86 -0.37 5.23
C ILE A 100 -5.97 0.57 5.72
N PRO A 101 -5.78 1.91 5.79
CA PRO A 101 -6.85 2.79 6.25
C PRO A 101 -8.04 2.81 5.29
N ALA A 102 -7.82 2.68 3.98
CA ALA A 102 -8.92 2.66 3.00
C ALA A 102 -9.79 1.40 3.12
N LEU A 103 -9.18 0.23 3.37
CA LEU A 103 -9.90 -1.02 3.63
C LEU A 103 -10.62 -0.99 4.97
N ALA A 104 -10.01 -0.44 6.02
CA ALA A 104 -10.67 -0.29 7.33
C ALA A 104 -11.88 0.66 7.26
N GLU A 105 -11.79 1.74 6.47
CA GLU A 105 -12.94 2.61 6.20
C GLU A 105 -14.03 1.88 5.40
N LEU A 106 -13.66 1.03 4.44
CA LEU A 106 -14.60 0.26 3.63
C LEU A 106 -15.32 -0.82 4.45
N GLU A 107 -14.60 -1.53 5.31
CA GLU A 107 -15.14 -2.48 6.29
C GLU A 107 -16.15 -1.78 7.20
N ALA A 108 -15.79 -0.63 7.78
CA ALA A 108 -16.67 0.13 8.64
C ALA A 108 -17.95 0.60 7.93
N LYS A 109 -17.86 0.99 6.64
CA LYS A 109 -19.04 1.30 5.82
C LYS A 109 -19.94 0.08 5.64
N ALA A 110 -19.35 -1.09 5.38
CA ALA A 110 -20.08 -2.33 5.20
C ALA A 110 -20.81 -2.75 6.49
N ASP A 111 -20.12 -2.69 7.63
CA ASP A 111 -20.68 -3.01 8.94
C ASP A 111 -21.83 -2.07 9.32
N GLN A 112 -21.66 -0.76 9.12
CA GLN A 112 -22.72 0.22 9.41
C GLN A 112 -24.01 -0.08 8.65
N GLN A 113 -23.90 -0.52 7.40
CA GLN A 113 -25.06 -0.89 6.59
C GLN A 113 -25.77 -2.13 7.12
N LEU A 114 -25.03 -3.12 7.63
CA LEU A 114 -25.61 -4.31 8.27
C LEU A 114 -26.40 -3.96 9.53
N PHE A 115 -25.92 -3.01 10.34
CA PHE A 115 -26.61 -2.58 11.56
C PHE A 115 -27.69 -1.52 11.32
N ALA A 116 -27.67 -0.81 10.19
CA ALA A 116 -28.68 0.18 9.81
C ALA A 116 -29.94 -0.45 9.16
N MET A 117 -29.88 -1.72 8.73
CA MET A 117 -31.07 -2.41 8.20
C MET A 117 -32.11 -2.63 9.31
N PRO A 118 -33.38 -2.21 9.13
CA PRO A 118 -34.42 -2.48 10.10
C PRO A 118 -34.63 -3.99 10.20
N ARG A 119 -34.49 -4.56 11.41
CA ARG A 119 -34.90 -5.94 11.71
C ARG A 119 -36.39 -6.04 11.40
N ILE A 120 -36.73 -6.69 10.30
CA ILE A 120 -38.09 -7.09 10.00
C ILE A 120 -38.41 -8.18 11.04
N ALA A 121 -39.24 -7.81 12.02
CA ALA A 121 -39.77 -8.70 13.05
C ALA A 121 -40.94 -9.53 12.52
#